data_AF-A0AAV3PXV6-F1
#
_entry.id   AF-A0AAV3PXV6-F1
#
_cell.length_a   1.000
_cell.length_b   1.000
_cell.length_c   1.000
_cell.angle_alpha   90.00
_cell.angle_beta   90.00
_cell.angle_gamma   90.00
#
_symmetry.space_group_name_H-M   'P 1'
#
loop_
_entity.id
_entity.type
_entity.pdbx_description
1 polymer ?
#
loop_
_entity_poly.entity_id
_entity_poly.type
_entity_poly.pdbx_seq_one_letter_code
_entity_poly.pdbx_strand_id
1 'polypeptide(L)'
;MDYVASVSYSILVNGTQTGYFKPGRGLRQSDPLSPYLFIICREGLISLLNNACVSGELQGISMGANTATFSHLIFAYDTLLVGRASVAEATTFMRILKQYELWSGQLINPQKSAVQFSPNVPEDLKVTITDILGMPEVVTHGKYLGLPTSLGISKKEIYSFVINKVKAKVNGWKPRLLSKAGKEIFIKSVLQAIPNYPMQYFLLPIHICNKINSVLSNYWWGLLDKKKTIYWAAWQKLCNTKANGGLGFKDLRLYNLALLSKQV
;
A
#
# COMPACT_ATOMS: atom_id res chain seq x y z
N MET A 1 1.01 10.91 31.45
CA MET A 1 1.76 11.24 30.21
C MET A 1 3.27 10.97 30.35
N ASP A 2 3.73 10.47 31.51
CA ASP A 2 5.16 10.39 31.83
C ASP A 2 5.94 9.44 30.90
N TYR A 3 5.32 8.36 30.43
CA TYR A 3 5.95 7.39 29.51
C TYR A 3 6.34 7.97 28.14
N VAL A 4 5.65 9.01 27.67
CA VAL A 4 5.91 9.63 26.35
C VAL A 4 6.94 10.75 26.45
N ALA A 5 6.98 11.45 27.58
CA ALA A 5 7.85 12.61 27.79
C ALA A 5 9.21 12.27 28.47
N SER A 6 9.33 11.10 29.12
CA SER A 6 10.55 10.71 29.84
C SER A 6 11.65 10.11 28.94
N VAL A 7 11.52 10.19 27.62
CA VAL A 7 12.44 9.54 26.68
C VAL A 7 13.74 10.34 26.58
N SER A 8 14.88 9.65 26.64
CA SER A 8 16.20 10.19 26.32
C SER A 8 16.82 9.39 25.19
N TYR A 9 17.43 10.08 24.23
CA TYR A 9 18.15 9.47 23.13
C TYR A 9 19.66 9.59 23.35
N SER A 10 20.40 8.60 22.85
CA SER A 10 21.86 8.62 22.75
C SER A 10 22.24 8.27 21.32
N ILE A 11 23.29 8.88 20.79
CA ILE A 11 23.83 8.53 19.47
C ILE A 11 24.99 7.55 19.61
N LEU A 12 25.06 6.57 18.71
CA LEU A 12 26.20 5.67 18.61
C LEU A 12 27.26 6.34 17.73
N VAL A 13 28.41 6.66 18.33
CA VAL A 13 29.59 7.17 17.62
C VAL A 13 30.64 6.08 17.70
N ASN A 14 31.06 5.53 16.56
CA ASN A 14 32.01 4.41 16.50
C ASN A 14 31.59 3.18 17.34
N GLY A 15 30.27 2.93 17.44
CA GLY A 15 29.74 1.81 18.20
C GLY A 15 29.62 2.03 19.72
N THR A 16 30.05 3.19 20.24
CA THR A 16 29.86 3.57 21.65
C THR A 16 28.74 4.60 21.79
N GLN A 17 27.88 4.42 22.80
CA GLN A 17 26.84 5.39 23.12
C GLN A 17 27.50 6.66 23.65
N THR A 18 27.26 7.78 22.96
CA THR A 18 27.84 9.08 23.31
C THR A 18 26.73 10.08 23.58
N GLY A 19 26.72 10.61 24.80
CA GLY A 19 25.80 11.66 25.24
C GLY A 19 24.35 11.21 25.39
N TYR A 20 23.58 12.03 26.11
CA TYR A 20 22.12 11.89 26.23
C TYR A 20 21.45 13.22 25.95
N PHE A 21 20.39 13.19 25.17
CA PHE A 21 19.55 14.36 24.92
C PHE A 21 18.08 13.99 24.98
N LYS A 22 17.25 14.93 25.43
CA LYS A 22 15.80 14.77 25.44
C LYS A 22 15.21 15.35 24.16
N PRO A 23 14.31 14.64 23.47
CA PRO A 23 13.63 15.21 22.31
C PRO A 23 12.70 16.35 22.74
N GLY A 24 12.77 17.47 22.03
CA GLY A 24 11.79 18.55 22.21
C GLY A 24 10.47 18.33 21.49
N ARG A 25 10.44 17.45 20.47
CA ARG A 25 9.27 17.15 19.64
C ARG A 25 9.29 15.69 19.16
N GLY A 26 8.12 15.19 18.79
CA GLY A 26 7.96 13.86 18.17
C GLY A 26 7.63 12.76 19.18
N LEU A 27 6.99 11.72 18.67
CA LEU A 27 6.65 10.52 19.43
C LEU A 27 7.72 9.45 19.24
N ARG A 28 7.97 8.66 20.28
CA ARG A 28 8.98 7.58 20.23
C ARG A 28 8.56 6.50 19.24
N GLN A 29 9.43 6.20 18.28
CA GLN A 29 9.22 5.07 17.37
C GLN A 29 9.32 3.74 18.13
N SER A 30 8.45 2.79 17.80
CA SER A 30 8.33 1.47 18.45
C SER A 30 7.76 1.49 19.87
N ASP A 31 7.29 2.64 20.35
CA ASP A 31 6.45 2.70 21.56
C ASP A 31 5.01 2.26 21.22
N PRO A 32 4.41 1.32 21.97
CA PRO A 32 3.05 0.86 21.71
C PRO A 32 1.97 1.95 21.73
N LEU A 33 2.17 3.06 22.47
CA LEU A 33 1.21 4.15 22.59
C LEU A 33 1.35 5.21 21.49
N SER A 34 2.56 5.38 20.94
CA SER A 34 2.83 6.40 19.91
C SER A 34 1.87 6.34 18.70
N PRO A 35 1.53 5.16 18.13
CA PRO A 35 0.57 5.09 17.03
C PRO A 35 -0.81 5.63 17.39
N TYR A 36 -1.31 5.37 18.60
CA TYR A 36 -2.62 5.84 19.05
C TYR A 36 -2.66 7.36 19.24
N LEU A 37 -1.60 7.91 19.85
CA LEU A 37 -1.46 9.36 19.99
C LEU A 37 -1.38 10.05 18.63
N PHE A 38 -0.68 9.43 17.68
CA PHE A 38 -0.63 9.93 16.32
C PHE A 38 -2.03 9.93 15.65
N ILE A 39 -2.81 8.87 15.83
CA ILE A 39 -4.19 8.78 15.33
C ILE A 39 -5.07 9.87 15.96
N ILE A 40 -4.98 10.10 17.27
CA ILE A 40 -5.74 11.14 17.97
C ILE A 40 -5.40 12.53 17.39
N CYS A 41 -4.13 12.81 17.12
CA CYS A 41 -3.75 14.07 16.46
C CYS A 41 -4.37 14.18 15.05
N ARG A 42 -4.37 13.08 14.28
CA ARG A 42 -4.99 13.04 12.94
C ARG A 42 -6.50 13.23 12.96
N GLU A 43 -7.17 12.86 14.05
CA GLU A 43 -8.61 13.10 14.21
C GLU A 43 -8.98 14.58 14.08
N GLY A 44 -8.08 15.49 14.49
CA GLY A 44 -8.26 16.93 14.26
C GLY A 44 -8.36 17.30 12.78
N LEU A 45 -7.55 16.68 11.91
CA LEU A 45 -7.62 16.88 10.46
C LEU A 45 -8.92 16.28 9.89
N ILE A 46 -9.28 15.08 10.33
CA ILE A 46 -10.52 14.39 9.94
C ILE A 46 -11.73 15.26 10.28
N SER A 47 -11.76 15.81 11.49
CA SER A 47 -12.82 16.70 11.96
C SER A 47 -12.93 17.96 11.11
N LEU A 48 -11.81 18.61 10.77
CA LEU A 48 -11.81 19.78 9.88
C LEU A 48 -12.35 19.45 8.48
N LEU A 49 -11.96 18.31 7.90
CA LEU A 49 -12.42 17.85 6.59
C LEU A 49 -13.91 17.49 6.61
N ASN A 50 -14.37 16.80 7.65
CA ASN A 50 -15.78 16.45 7.84
C ASN A 50 -16.64 17.70 7.99
N ASN A 51 -16.22 18.67 8.80
CA ASN A 51 -16.94 19.93 8.96
C ASN A 51 -17.07 20.69 7.63
N ALA A 52 -16.01 20.73 6.83
CA ALA A 52 -16.05 21.34 5.50
C ALA A 52 -16.95 20.58 4.52
N CYS A 53 -17.11 19.26 4.67
CA CYS A 53 -18.08 18.50 3.88
C CYS A 53 -19.52 18.80 4.32
N VAL A 54 -19.77 18.88 5.63
CA VAL A 54 -21.09 19.20 6.20
C VAL A 54 -21.53 20.63 5.86
N SER A 55 -20.59 21.59 5.85
CA SER A 55 -20.85 22.97 5.44
C SER A 55 -21.04 23.14 3.93
N GLY A 56 -20.78 22.11 3.13
CA GLY A 56 -20.84 22.15 1.66
C GLY A 56 -19.63 22.83 1.00
N GLU A 57 -18.58 23.17 1.76
CA GLU A 57 -17.33 23.71 1.20
C GLU A 57 -16.51 22.66 0.45
N LEU A 58 -16.67 21.37 0.79
CA LEU A 58 -16.10 20.23 0.09
C LEU A 58 -17.21 19.27 -0.32
N GLN A 59 -17.29 18.93 -1.60
CA GLN A 59 -18.35 18.06 -2.09
C GLN A 59 -18.05 16.57 -1.92
N GLY A 60 -16.76 16.18 -1.94
CA GLY A 60 -16.34 14.77 -1.89
C GLY A 60 -16.86 13.92 -3.05
N ILE A 61 -16.76 12.59 -2.93
CA ILE A 61 -17.32 11.61 -3.87
C ILE A 61 -18.47 10.87 -3.21
N SER A 62 -19.66 10.96 -3.79
CA SER A 62 -20.81 10.11 -3.42
C SER A 62 -20.67 8.72 -4.02
N MET A 63 -20.87 7.67 -3.21
CA MET A 63 -20.83 6.28 -3.64
C MET A 63 -22.21 5.74 -4.09
N GLY A 64 -23.23 6.61 -4.23
CA GLY A 64 -24.62 6.24 -4.50
C GLY A 64 -25.63 7.13 -3.75
N ALA A 65 -26.88 7.14 -4.23
CA ALA A 65 -27.91 8.10 -3.86
C ALA A 65 -28.21 8.25 -2.34
N ASN A 66 -27.89 7.23 -1.52
CA ASN A 66 -28.08 7.23 -0.05
C ASN A 66 -26.83 6.68 0.68
N THR A 67 -25.64 6.89 0.14
CA THR A 67 -24.39 6.35 0.72
C THR A 67 -23.50 7.44 1.27
N ALA A 68 -22.52 7.06 2.08
CA ALA A 68 -21.54 7.99 2.63
C ALA A 68 -20.78 8.71 1.49
N THR A 69 -20.66 10.02 1.64
CA THR A 69 -19.77 10.84 0.83
C THR A 69 -18.35 10.70 1.37
N PHE A 70 -17.41 10.36 0.50
CA PHE A 70 -16.03 10.16 0.84
C PHE A 70 -15.18 11.36 0.37
N SER A 71 -14.42 11.98 1.29
CA SER A 71 -13.52 13.10 0.96
C SER A 71 -12.05 12.83 1.29
N HIS A 72 -11.72 11.83 2.10
CA HIS A 72 -10.34 11.58 2.53
C HIS A 72 -10.08 10.14 3.01
N LEU A 73 -8.99 9.51 2.55
CA LEU A 73 -8.44 8.26 3.08
C LEU A 73 -7.16 8.60 3.83
N ILE A 74 -7.08 8.24 5.11
CA ILE A 74 -5.91 8.51 5.94
C ILE A 74 -5.42 7.19 6.53
N PHE A 75 -4.16 6.87 6.26
CA PHE A 75 -3.46 5.74 6.89
C PHE A 75 -2.12 6.21 7.42
N ALA A 76 -2.01 6.30 8.74
CA ALA A 76 -0.84 6.89 9.39
C ALA A 76 -0.48 8.27 8.75
N TYR A 77 0.71 8.39 8.18
CA TYR A 77 1.19 9.62 7.56
C TYR A 77 0.71 9.81 6.11
N ASP A 78 0.16 8.78 5.46
CA ASP A 78 -0.30 8.85 4.07
C ASP A 78 -1.77 9.31 4.03
N THR A 79 -1.99 10.50 3.46
CA THR A 79 -3.31 11.11 3.30
C THR A 79 -3.64 11.25 1.82
N LEU A 80 -4.77 10.71 1.41
CA LEU A 80 -5.37 10.94 0.10
C LEU A 80 -6.61 11.82 0.31
N LEU A 81 -6.65 12.98 -0.33
CA LEU A 81 -7.79 13.89 -0.31
C LEU A 81 -8.49 13.84 -1.66
N VAL A 82 -9.81 13.91 -1.65
CA VAL A 82 -10.62 13.83 -2.87
C VAL A 82 -11.73 14.87 -2.82
N GLY A 83 -11.87 15.59 -3.92
CA GLY A 83 -12.85 16.65 -4.08
C GLY A 83 -13.04 17.02 -5.56
N ARG A 84 -13.89 18.01 -5.81
CA ARG A 84 -14.13 18.53 -7.16
C ARG A 84 -12.96 19.39 -7.61
N ALA A 85 -12.55 19.22 -8.87
CA ALA A 85 -11.58 20.11 -9.49
C ALA A 85 -12.17 21.51 -9.64
N SER A 86 -11.95 22.36 -8.62
CA SER A 86 -12.39 23.75 -8.58
C SER A 86 -11.44 24.58 -7.74
N VAL A 87 -11.35 25.88 -8.05
CA VAL A 87 -10.58 26.86 -7.27
C VAL A 87 -11.07 26.95 -5.82
N ALA A 88 -12.39 26.89 -5.62
CA ALA A 88 -13.00 26.95 -4.30
C ALA A 88 -12.55 25.77 -3.42
N GLU A 89 -12.71 24.53 -3.87
CA GLU A 89 -12.32 23.36 -3.08
C GLU A 89 -10.80 23.29 -2.88
N ALA A 90 -9.99 23.63 -3.88
CA ALA A 90 -8.53 23.69 -3.74
C ALA A 90 -8.10 24.68 -2.63
N THR A 91 -8.75 25.84 -2.59
CA THR A 91 -8.51 26.86 -1.56
C THR A 91 -8.94 26.36 -0.18
N THR A 92 -10.10 25.69 -0.10
CA THR A 92 -10.60 25.08 1.14
C THR A 92 -9.63 24.02 1.67
N PHE A 93 -9.12 23.14 0.80
CA PHE A 93 -8.11 22.15 1.20
C PHE A 93 -6.87 22.82 1.78
N MET A 94 -6.32 23.84 1.11
CA MET A 94 -5.13 24.53 1.62
C MET A 94 -5.39 25.27 2.94
N ARG A 95 -6.59 25.84 3.11
CA ARG A 95 -7.01 26.47 4.38
C ARG A 95 -7.03 25.45 5.51
N ILE A 96 -7.69 24.30 5.30
CA ILE A 96 -7.77 23.21 6.29
C ILE A 96 -6.39 22.68 6.63
N LEU A 97 -5.57 22.43 5.62
CA LEU A 97 -4.21 21.93 5.77
C LEU A 97 -3.35 22.88 6.60
N LYS A 98 -3.34 24.19 6.26
CA LYS A 98 -2.62 25.21 7.05
C LYS A 98 -3.13 25.31 8.49
N GLN A 99 -4.45 25.21 8.70
CA GLN A 99 -5.04 25.22 10.03
C GLN A 99 -4.57 24.02 10.86
N TYR A 100 -4.52 22.84 10.24
CA TYR A 100 -4.02 21.63 10.86
C TYR A 100 -2.52 21.71 11.17
N GLU A 101 -1.70 22.24 10.26
CA GLU A 101 -0.27 22.48 10.49
C GLU A 101 -0.05 23.38 11.70
N LEU A 102 -0.84 24.46 11.83
CA LEU A 102 -0.78 25.38 12.96
C LEU A 102 -1.15 24.72 14.29
N TRP A 103 -2.19 23.88 14.31
CA TRP A 103 -2.66 23.23 15.53
C TRP A 103 -1.79 22.06 15.98
N SER A 104 -1.34 21.24 15.03
CA SER A 104 -0.62 19.99 15.31
C SER A 104 0.90 20.15 15.30
N GLY A 105 1.42 21.19 14.65
CA GLY A 105 2.83 21.34 14.33
C GLY A 105 3.36 20.32 13.31
N GLN A 106 2.49 19.50 12.71
CA GLN A 106 2.87 18.54 11.66
C GLN A 106 2.80 19.23 10.30
N LEU A 107 3.93 19.32 9.61
CA LEU A 107 4.02 19.95 8.29
C LEU A 107 3.79 18.94 7.15
N ILE A 108 3.19 19.41 6.07
CA ILE A 108 3.05 18.66 4.83
C ILE A 108 4.39 18.61 4.12
N ASN A 109 4.69 17.46 3.51
CA ASN A 109 5.88 17.31 2.70
C ASN A 109 5.55 17.62 1.23
N PRO A 110 5.91 18.81 0.70
CA PRO A 110 5.60 19.18 -0.68
C PRO A 110 6.29 18.27 -1.71
N GLN A 111 7.46 17.71 -1.39
CA GLN A 111 8.18 16.81 -2.30
C GLN A 111 7.51 15.43 -2.43
N LYS A 112 6.67 15.05 -1.46
CA LYS A 112 5.93 13.78 -1.47
C LYS A 112 4.45 13.96 -1.77
N SER A 113 4.00 15.20 -1.90
CA SER A 113 2.61 15.54 -2.20
C SER A 113 2.49 15.83 -3.69
N ALA A 114 1.38 15.42 -4.28
CA ALA A 114 1.11 15.59 -5.69
C ALA A 114 -0.41 15.66 -5.88
N VAL A 115 -0.84 16.20 -7.02
CA VAL A 115 -2.25 16.25 -7.42
C VAL A 115 -2.46 15.42 -8.70
N GLN A 116 -3.58 14.73 -8.79
CA GLN A 116 -4.02 14.03 -10.00
C GLN A 116 -5.40 14.55 -10.39
N PHE A 117 -5.57 14.94 -11.65
CA PHE A 117 -6.83 15.40 -12.19
C PHE A 117 -7.56 14.31 -12.98
N SER A 118 -8.89 14.40 -13.06
CA SER A 118 -9.67 13.57 -13.97
C SER A 118 -9.42 13.97 -15.43
N PRO A 119 -9.58 13.05 -16.41
CA PRO A 119 -9.26 13.34 -17.83
C PRO A 119 -10.00 14.55 -18.43
N ASN A 120 -11.15 14.92 -17.88
CA ASN A 120 -12.03 15.95 -18.41
C ASN A 120 -11.84 17.34 -17.75
N VAL A 121 -10.79 17.55 -16.96
CA VAL A 121 -10.50 18.87 -16.37
C VAL A 121 -9.80 19.76 -17.40
N PRO A 122 -10.29 20.98 -17.66
CA PRO A 122 -9.62 21.96 -18.53
C PRO A 122 -8.20 22.30 -18.04
N GLU A 123 -7.26 22.48 -18.96
CA GLU A 123 -5.84 22.64 -18.65
C GLU A 123 -5.54 23.95 -17.89
N ASP A 124 -6.23 25.03 -18.23
CA ASP A 124 -6.20 26.32 -17.52
C ASP A 124 -6.62 26.19 -16.06
N LEU A 125 -7.67 25.40 -15.80
CA LEU A 125 -8.14 25.12 -14.45
C LEU A 125 -7.15 24.26 -13.68
N LYS A 126 -6.52 23.28 -14.33
CA LYS A 126 -5.46 22.47 -13.69
C LYS A 126 -4.32 23.36 -13.23
N VAL A 127 -3.74 24.18 -14.12
CA VAL A 127 -2.64 25.10 -13.77
C VAL A 127 -3.01 25.94 -12.55
N THR A 128 -4.20 26.54 -12.57
CA THR A 128 -4.70 27.36 -11.45
C THR A 128 -4.78 26.58 -10.13
N ILE A 129 -5.33 25.37 -10.15
CA ILE A 129 -5.43 24.52 -8.94
C ILE A 129 -4.04 24.08 -8.48
N THR A 130 -3.15 23.75 -9.41
CA THR A 130 -1.78 23.30 -9.12
C THR A 130 -1.00 24.40 -8.42
N ASP A 131 -1.16 25.65 -8.86
CA ASP A 131 -0.56 26.83 -8.23
C ASP A 131 -1.11 27.08 -6.82
N ILE A 132 -2.43 26.93 -6.61
CA ILE A 132 -3.06 27.09 -5.29
C ILE A 132 -2.54 26.04 -4.31
N LEU A 133 -2.45 24.77 -4.75
CA LEU A 133 -2.02 23.67 -3.92
C LEU A 133 -0.50 23.68 -3.68
N GLY A 134 0.29 24.24 -4.61
CA GLY A 134 1.75 24.18 -4.58
C GLY A 134 2.29 22.76 -4.72
N MET A 135 1.56 21.88 -5.42
CA MET A 135 1.87 20.45 -5.58
C MET A 135 1.95 20.10 -7.06
N PRO A 136 2.96 19.34 -7.52
CA PRO A 136 3.06 18.97 -8.93
C PRO A 136 1.90 18.07 -9.39
N GLU A 137 1.44 18.27 -10.63
CA GLU A 137 0.53 17.33 -11.29
C GLU A 137 1.26 16.02 -11.61
N VAL A 138 0.61 14.89 -11.31
CA VAL A 138 1.08 13.57 -11.71
C VAL A 138 -0.02 12.83 -12.47
N VAL A 139 0.40 12.08 -13.49
CA VAL A 139 -0.51 11.23 -14.28
C VAL A 139 -1.16 10.16 -13.38
N THR A 140 -0.40 9.62 -12.43
CA THR A 140 -0.90 8.68 -11.42
C THR A 140 -0.16 8.84 -10.10
N HIS A 141 -0.86 8.72 -8.98
CA HIS A 141 -0.25 8.65 -7.63
C HIS A 141 0.59 7.38 -7.38
N GLY A 142 0.90 6.58 -8.40
CA GLY A 142 1.64 5.34 -8.27
C GLY A 142 0.88 4.31 -7.42
N LYS A 143 1.32 4.10 -6.17
CA LYS A 143 0.74 3.12 -5.23
C LYS A 143 0.33 3.77 -3.92
N TYR A 144 -0.91 3.53 -3.50
CA TYR A 144 -1.40 3.81 -2.16
C TYR A 144 -1.51 2.49 -1.38
N LEU A 145 -0.88 2.42 -0.19
CA LEU A 145 -0.81 1.19 0.63
C LEU A 145 -0.34 -0.06 -0.14
N GLY A 146 0.57 0.15 -1.10
CA GLY A 146 1.14 -0.93 -1.92
C GLY A 146 0.24 -1.44 -3.05
N LEU A 147 -0.96 -0.86 -3.24
CA LEU A 147 -1.86 -1.12 -4.37
C LEU A 147 -1.85 0.07 -5.33
N PRO A 148 -1.97 -0.15 -6.65
CA PRO A 148 -2.04 0.94 -7.61
C PRO A 148 -3.32 1.76 -7.39
N THR A 149 -3.19 3.09 -7.37
CA THR A 149 -4.31 4.02 -7.11
C THR A 149 -5.20 4.21 -8.34
N SER A 150 -4.69 3.96 -9.55
CA SER A 150 -5.43 4.11 -10.80
C SER A 150 -6.05 2.78 -11.27
N LEU A 151 -7.39 2.75 -11.31
CA LEU A 151 -8.16 1.62 -11.85
C LEU A 151 -8.37 1.69 -13.39
N GLY A 152 -7.91 2.78 -14.03
CA GLY A 152 -8.00 3.00 -15.48
C GLY A 152 -6.82 2.48 -16.30
N ILE A 153 -5.74 2.03 -15.64
CA ILE A 153 -4.62 1.35 -16.31
C ILE A 153 -5.08 -0.06 -16.72
N SER A 154 -4.54 -0.62 -17.81
CA SER A 154 -4.83 -2.00 -18.20
C SER A 154 -4.68 -2.95 -17.01
N LYS A 155 -5.67 -3.84 -16.79
CA LYS A 155 -5.65 -4.85 -15.71
C LYS A 155 -4.32 -5.63 -15.66
N LYS A 156 -3.61 -5.75 -16.80
CA LYS A 156 -2.30 -6.40 -16.91
C LYS A 156 -1.20 -5.67 -16.14
N GLU A 157 -1.13 -4.35 -16.23
CA GLU A 157 -0.12 -3.53 -15.53
C GLU A 157 -0.43 -3.45 -14.03
N ILE A 158 -1.72 -3.30 -13.68
CA ILE A 158 -2.21 -3.32 -12.30
C ILE A 158 -1.74 -4.59 -11.56
N TYR A 159 -1.68 -5.76 -12.19
CA TYR A 159 -1.24 -6.99 -11.51
C TYR A 159 0.21 -7.39 -11.79
N SER A 160 0.89 -6.68 -12.69
CA SER A 160 2.30 -6.94 -13.00
C SER A 160 3.20 -6.78 -11.78
N PHE A 161 2.88 -5.85 -10.87
CA PHE A 161 3.66 -5.64 -9.64
C PHE A 161 3.69 -6.89 -8.75
N VAL A 162 2.61 -7.67 -8.72
CA VAL A 162 2.53 -8.90 -7.89
C VAL A 162 3.49 -9.93 -8.44
N ILE A 163 3.44 -10.15 -9.76
CA ILE A 163 4.34 -11.07 -10.46
C ILE A 163 5.80 -10.63 -10.25
N ASN A 164 6.09 -9.33 -10.38
CA ASN A 164 7.43 -8.79 -10.22
C ASN A 164 7.95 -8.95 -8.79
N LYS A 165 7.10 -8.75 -7.76
CA LYS A 165 7.46 -9.02 -6.35
C LYS A 165 7.79 -10.49 -6.13
N VAL A 166 6.98 -11.42 -6.67
CA VAL A 166 7.24 -12.86 -6.57
C VAL A 166 8.55 -13.21 -7.26
N LYS A 167 8.79 -12.71 -8.48
CA LYS A 167 10.04 -12.92 -9.23
C LYS A 167 11.26 -12.35 -8.48
N ALA A 168 11.15 -11.14 -7.93
CA ALA A 168 12.24 -10.53 -7.17
C ALA A 168 12.60 -11.36 -5.93
N LYS A 169 11.60 -11.89 -5.21
CA LYS A 169 11.84 -12.78 -4.07
C LYS A 169 12.44 -14.12 -4.50
N VAL A 170 11.99 -14.69 -5.60
CA VAL A 170 12.58 -15.90 -6.19
C VAL A 170 14.05 -15.68 -6.59
N ASN A 171 14.35 -14.57 -7.28
CA ASN A 171 15.71 -14.27 -7.76
C ASN A 171 16.66 -13.90 -6.61
N GLY A 172 16.17 -13.20 -5.58
CA GLY A 172 16.95 -12.88 -4.39
C GLY A 172 17.36 -14.11 -3.59
N TRP A 173 16.62 -15.21 -3.71
CA TRP A 173 16.91 -16.48 -3.04
C TRP A 173 17.43 -17.50 -4.04
N LYS A 174 18.76 -17.62 -4.16
CA LYS A 174 19.39 -18.62 -5.03
C LYS A 174 18.84 -20.02 -4.68
N PRO A 175 18.16 -20.72 -5.62
CA PRO A 175 17.46 -21.99 -5.38
C PRO A 175 18.41 -23.14 -5.06
N ARG A 176 19.73 -22.94 -5.22
CA ARG A 176 20.77 -23.92 -4.88
C ARG A 176 21.11 -23.94 -3.38
N LEU A 177 20.70 -22.91 -2.64
CA LEU A 177 20.97 -22.80 -1.20
C LEU A 177 19.94 -23.52 -0.33
N LEU A 178 18.77 -23.85 -0.86
CA LEU A 178 17.68 -24.46 -0.10
C LEU A 178 17.49 -25.94 -0.47
N SER A 179 17.35 -26.77 0.56
CA SER A 179 16.88 -28.15 0.44
C SER A 179 15.46 -28.21 -0.16
N LYS A 180 15.02 -29.39 -0.60
CA LYS A 180 13.65 -29.57 -1.13
C LYS A 180 12.58 -29.18 -0.09
N ALA A 181 12.79 -29.55 1.18
CA ALA A 181 11.93 -29.12 2.28
C ALA A 181 11.95 -27.59 2.48
N GLY A 182 13.13 -26.97 2.42
CA GLY A 182 13.29 -25.52 2.50
C GLY A 182 12.57 -24.78 1.36
N LYS A 183 12.60 -25.31 0.14
CA LYS A 183 11.84 -24.78 -1.00
C LYS A 183 10.34 -24.88 -0.80
N GLU A 184 9.85 -25.99 -0.25
CA GLU A 184 8.42 -26.18 0.01
C GLU A 184 7.93 -25.13 1.02
N ILE A 185 8.67 -24.97 2.12
CA ILE A 185 8.39 -23.97 3.16
C ILE A 185 8.44 -22.56 2.56
N PHE A 186 9.47 -22.23 1.79
CA PHE A 186 9.63 -20.90 1.19
C PHE A 186 8.49 -20.56 0.22
N ILE A 187 8.07 -21.51 -0.63
CA ILE A 187 6.93 -21.32 -1.52
C ILE A 187 5.67 -21.01 -0.71
N LYS A 188 5.35 -21.83 0.29
CA LYS A 188 4.10 -21.72 1.06
C LYS A 188 4.04 -20.48 1.94
N SER A 189 5.12 -20.20 2.67
CA SER A 189 5.17 -19.14 3.70
C SER A 189 5.46 -17.77 3.12
N VAL A 190 6.30 -17.68 2.08
CA VAL A 190 6.75 -16.41 1.52
C VAL A 190 6.08 -16.16 0.17
N LEU A 191 6.31 -17.03 -0.83
CA LEU A 191 5.94 -16.70 -2.21
C LEU A 191 4.42 -16.70 -2.43
N GLN A 192 3.71 -17.66 -1.87
CA GLN A 192 2.25 -17.73 -1.92
C GLN A 192 1.58 -16.71 -0.99
N ALA A 193 2.30 -16.12 -0.05
CA ALA A 193 1.76 -15.07 0.83
C ALA A 193 1.78 -13.68 0.17
N ILE A 194 2.74 -13.41 -0.72
CA ILE A 194 2.85 -12.13 -1.44
C ILE A 194 1.54 -11.70 -2.14
N PRO A 195 0.86 -12.56 -2.91
CA PRO A 195 -0.37 -12.17 -3.59
C PRO A 195 -1.59 -12.12 -2.66
N ASN A 196 -1.50 -12.55 -1.39
CA ASN A 196 -2.66 -12.58 -0.48
C ASN A 196 -3.28 -11.20 -0.29
N TYR A 197 -2.45 -10.18 -0.08
CA TYR A 197 -2.92 -8.81 0.14
C TYR A 197 -3.76 -8.29 -1.04
N PRO A 198 -3.29 -8.30 -2.31
CA PRO A 198 -4.14 -7.90 -3.43
C PRO A 198 -5.32 -8.87 -3.68
N MET A 199 -5.16 -10.17 -3.41
CA MET A 199 -6.26 -11.14 -3.56
C MET A 199 -7.40 -10.93 -2.55
N GLN A 200 -7.13 -10.29 -1.41
CA GLN A 200 -8.19 -9.93 -0.47
C GLN A 200 -9.14 -8.90 -1.08
N TYR A 201 -8.67 -7.97 -1.91
CA TYR A 201 -9.51 -6.87 -2.43
C TYR A 201 -9.93 -7.07 -3.90
N PHE A 202 -9.19 -7.88 -4.66
CA PHE A 202 -9.42 -8.04 -6.09
C PHE A 202 -9.48 -9.49 -6.52
N LEU A 203 -10.38 -9.77 -7.48
CA LEU A 203 -10.36 -11.02 -8.21
C LEU A 203 -9.31 -10.96 -9.31
N LEU A 204 -8.15 -11.59 -9.06
CA LEU A 204 -7.06 -11.68 -10.02
C LEU A 204 -7.50 -12.42 -11.29
N PRO A 205 -7.18 -11.88 -12.48
CA PRO A 205 -7.41 -12.58 -13.74
C PRO A 205 -6.66 -13.92 -13.79
N ILE A 206 -7.29 -14.93 -14.39
CA ILE A 206 -6.76 -16.30 -14.49
C ILE A 206 -5.33 -16.32 -15.06
N HIS A 207 -5.06 -15.51 -16.09
CA HIS A 207 -3.73 -15.44 -16.70
C HIS A 207 -2.64 -14.92 -15.75
N ILE A 208 -2.98 -14.09 -14.76
CA ILE A 208 -2.05 -13.62 -13.73
C ILE A 208 -1.73 -14.76 -12.75
N CYS A 209 -2.77 -15.46 -12.27
CA CYS A 209 -2.59 -16.64 -11.42
C CYS A 209 -1.71 -17.69 -12.11
N ASN A 210 -1.96 -17.95 -13.40
CA ASN A 210 -1.16 -18.87 -14.19
C ASN A 210 0.30 -18.42 -14.32
N LYS A 211 0.56 -17.13 -14.57
CA LYS A 211 1.94 -16.58 -14.61
C LYS A 211 2.66 -16.74 -13.27
N ILE A 212 1.99 -16.50 -12.14
CA ILE A 212 2.58 -16.70 -10.81
C ILE A 212 2.87 -18.19 -10.61
N ASN A 213 1.91 -19.08 -10.89
CA ASN A 213 2.08 -20.53 -10.82
C ASN A 213 3.26 -21.02 -11.66
N SER A 214 3.46 -20.47 -12.88
CA SER A 214 4.63 -20.77 -13.70
C SER A 214 5.94 -20.36 -13.02
N VAL A 215 6.01 -19.17 -12.41
CA VAL A 215 7.21 -18.72 -11.67
C VAL A 215 7.51 -19.65 -10.48
N LEU A 216 6.48 -20.03 -9.71
CA LEU A 216 6.62 -20.95 -8.58
C LEU A 216 7.05 -22.35 -9.03
N SER A 217 6.46 -22.86 -10.11
CA SER A 217 6.80 -24.15 -10.70
C SER A 217 8.25 -24.16 -11.20
N ASN A 218 8.68 -23.11 -11.89
CA ASN A 218 10.07 -22.99 -12.36
C ASN A 218 11.05 -22.96 -11.18
N TYR A 219 10.71 -22.27 -10.10
CA TYR A 219 11.52 -22.25 -8.88
C TYR A 219 11.61 -23.62 -8.20
N TRP A 220 10.49 -24.33 -8.08
CA TRP A 220 10.42 -25.68 -7.48
C TRP A 220 11.27 -26.70 -8.24
N TRP A 221 11.17 -26.68 -9.58
CA TRP A 221 11.91 -27.57 -10.47
C TRP A 221 13.34 -27.09 -10.79
N GLY A 222 13.73 -25.87 -10.38
CA GLY A 222 15.12 -25.41 -10.41
C GLY A 222 15.59 -24.74 -11.71
N LEU A 223 14.68 -24.12 -12.47
CA LEU A 223 14.98 -23.40 -13.71
C LEU A 223 15.50 -21.99 -13.41
N LEU A 224 16.78 -21.86 -13.04
CA LEU A 224 17.42 -20.55 -12.90
C LEU A 224 18.65 -20.33 -13.79
N ASP A 225 19.25 -21.39 -14.36
CA ASP A 225 20.48 -21.29 -15.19
C ASP A 225 20.32 -21.85 -16.62
N LYS A 226 19.20 -21.59 -17.29
CA LYS A 226 18.94 -21.97 -18.70
C LYS A 226 19.07 -23.46 -19.07
N LYS A 227 19.40 -24.36 -18.14
CA LYS A 227 19.32 -25.81 -18.32
C LYS A 227 17.88 -26.27 -18.05
N LYS A 228 17.26 -26.92 -19.03
CA LYS A 228 15.92 -27.52 -18.88
C LYS A 228 15.99 -28.58 -17.78
N THR A 229 15.32 -28.34 -16.65
CA THR A 229 15.10 -29.37 -15.64
C THR A 229 13.80 -30.11 -15.95
N ILE A 230 13.75 -31.41 -15.60
CA ILE A 230 12.57 -32.25 -15.82
C ILE A 230 11.48 -31.85 -14.81
N TYR A 231 10.27 -31.63 -15.32
CA TYR A 231 9.07 -31.41 -14.52
C TYR A 231 8.44 -32.77 -14.24
N TRP A 232 8.69 -33.31 -13.04
CA TRP A 232 8.22 -34.66 -12.69
C TRP A 232 6.72 -34.73 -12.41
N ALA A 233 6.08 -33.59 -12.14
CA ALA A 233 4.65 -33.49 -11.95
C ALA A 233 4.12 -32.12 -12.36
N ALA A 234 2.88 -32.09 -12.85
CA ALA A 234 2.16 -30.85 -13.13
C ALA A 234 1.94 -30.03 -11.85
N TRP A 235 2.00 -28.71 -11.95
CA TRP A 235 1.80 -27.80 -10.82
C TRP A 235 0.47 -28.03 -10.10
N GLN A 236 -0.61 -28.28 -10.86
CA GLN A 236 -1.93 -28.60 -10.29
C GLN A 236 -1.91 -29.83 -9.38
N LYS A 237 -1.14 -30.87 -9.74
CA LYS A 237 -0.97 -32.06 -8.89
C LYS A 237 -0.23 -31.73 -7.59
N LEU A 238 0.73 -30.80 -7.63
CA LEU A 238 1.44 -30.32 -6.43
C LEU A 238 0.53 -29.48 -5.51
N CYS A 239 -0.53 -28.87 -6.05
CA CYS A 239 -1.50 -28.11 -5.26
C CYS A 239 -2.43 -28.98 -4.41
N ASN A 240 -2.59 -30.27 -4.76
CA ASN A 240 -3.39 -31.19 -3.96
C ASN A 240 -2.83 -31.35 -2.54
N THR A 241 -3.67 -31.78 -1.61
CA THR A 241 -3.27 -32.09 -0.23
C THR A 241 -2.20 -33.20 -0.20
N LYS A 242 -1.42 -33.25 0.88
CA LYS A 242 -0.43 -34.33 1.07
C LYS A 242 -1.09 -35.72 1.10
N ALA A 243 -2.29 -35.81 1.66
CA ALA A 243 -3.11 -37.03 1.66
C ALA A 243 -3.43 -37.50 0.23
N ASN A 244 -3.65 -36.57 -0.71
CA ASN A 244 -3.96 -36.87 -2.11
C ASN A 244 -2.70 -36.90 -3.00
N GLY A 245 -1.52 -37.13 -2.41
CA GLY A 245 -0.25 -37.25 -3.13
C GLY A 245 0.30 -35.94 -3.71
N GLY A 246 -0.20 -34.79 -3.25
CA GLY A 246 0.32 -33.46 -3.59
C GLY A 246 1.28 -32.92 -2.52
N LEU A 247 1.67 -31.65 -2.67
CA LEU A 247 2.53 -30.96 -1.70
C LEU A 247 1.75 -29.95 -0.87
N GLY A 248 0.46 -29.73 -1.13
CA GLY A 248 -0.38 -28.75 -0.45
C GLY A 248 -0.02 -27.31 -0.80
N PHE A 249 0.45 -27.05 -2.02
CA PHE A 249 0.55 -25.68 -2.52
C PHE A 249 -0.85 -25.12 -2.77
N LYS A 250 -1.06 -23.83 -2.51
CA LYS A 250 -2.37 -23.21 -2.78
C LYS A 250 -2.61 -23.04 -4.28
N ASP A 251 -3.78 -23.47 -4.76
CA ASP A 251 -4.29 -22.99 -6.04
C ASP A 251 -4.70 -21.52 -5.87
N LEU A 252 -3.95 -20.62 -6.50
CA LEU A 252 -4.17 -19.18 -6.37
C LEU A 252 -5.56 -18.74 -6.82
N ARG A 253 -6.19 -19.40 -7.78
CA ARG A 253 -7.52 -19.00 -8.26
C ARG A 253 -8.59 -19.36 -7.24
N LEU A 254 -8.59 -20.60 -6.76
CA LEU A 254 -9.53 -21.06 -5.73
C LEU A 254 -9.30 -20.30 -4.42
N TYR A 255 -8.05 -20.06 -4.07
CA TYR A 255 -7.69 -19.30 -2.88
C TYR A 255 -8.13 -17.83 -2.96
N ASN A 256 -8.02 -17.19 -4.13
CA ASN A 256 -8.53 -15.82 -4.32
C ASN A 256 -10.05 -15.75 -4.14
N LEU A 257 -10.79 -16.72 -4.70
CA LEU A 257 -12.25 -16.80 -4.53
C LEU A 257 -12.62 -16.98 -3.06
N ALA A 258 -11.92 -17.88 -2.36
CA ALA A 258 -12.13 -18.09 -0.92
C ALA A 258 -11.85 -16.82 -0.09
N LEU A 259 -10.79 -16.07 -0.42
CA LEU A 259 -10.47 -14.81 0.27
C LEU A 259 -11.56 -13.74 0.05
N LEU A 260 -12.10 -13.63 -1.16
CA LEU A 260 -13.16 -12.68 -1.47
C LEU A 260 -14.50 -13.09 -0.84
N SER A 261 -14.80 -14.39 -0.79
CA SER A 261 -16.02 -14.87 -0.12
C SER A 261 -16.05 -14.58 1.37
N LYS A 262 -14.89 -14.34 2.02
CA LYS A 262 -14.82 -13.93 3.43
C LYS A 262 -15.29 -12.48 3.64
N GLN A 263 -15.31 -11.66 2.60
CA GLN A 263 -15.69 -10.23 2.72
C GLN A 263 -17.20 -10.00 2.69
N VAL A 264 -17.99 -11.03 2.35
CA VAL A 264 -19.46 -11.03 2.35
C VAL A 264 -19.94 -11.62 3.67
#